data_AF-A0A976XJK6-F1
#
_entry.id   AF-A0A976XJK6-F1
#
_cell.length_a   1.000
_cell.length_b   1.000
_cell.length_c   1.000
_cell.angle_alpha   90.00
_cell.angle_beta   90.00
_cell.angle_gamma   90.00
#
_symmetry.space_group_name_H-M   'P 1'
#
loop_
_entity.id
_entity.type
_entity.pdbx_description
1 polymer ?
#
loop_
_entity_poly.entity_id
_entity_poly.type
_entity_poly.pdbx_seq_one_letter_code
_entity_poly.pdbx_strand_id
1 'polypeptide(L)'
;MEDYIKNEFKKINDVIKEYNNDIKQDRVEYMNMKKNLVNLNNNYIIINNINCSSCGLHLEYPSIHFYCKHSYHIYCISQDNTCPKCTYNLPDTNDNEDNFFKFLAGSNDPFNYISEQFNKFLNIY
;
A
#
# COMPACT_ATOMS: atom_id res chain seq x y z
N MET A 1 -17.40 3.30 44.77
CA MET A 1 -17.57 1.99 44.10
C MET A 1 -18.55 2.09 42.94
N GLU A 2 -19.70 2.72 43.13
CA GLU A 2 -20.70 2.94 42.07
C GLU A 2 -20.19 3.77 40.88
N ASP A 3 -19.43 4.85 41.15
CA ASP A 3 -18.89 5.72 40.09
C ASP A 3 -17.82 5.04 39.24
N TYR A 4 -17.04 4.13 39.84
CA TYR A 4 -16.07 3.32 39.12
C TYR A 4 -16.75 2.42 38.09
N ILE A 5 -17.82 1.73 38.52
CA ILE A 5 -18.59 0.84 37.64
C ILE A 5 -19.24 1.63 36.50
N LYS A 6 -19.87 2.78 36.79
CA LYS A 6 -20.46 3.65 35.75
C LYS A 6 -19.42 4.12 34.73
N ASN A 7 -18.22 4.47 35.18
CA ASN A 7 -17.16 4.93 34.30
C ASN A 7 -16.63 3.80 33.41
N GLU A 8 -16.47 2.59 33.92
CA GLU A 8 -16.06 1.43 33.12
C GLU A 8 -17.11 1.04 32.07
N PHE A 9 -18.40 1.03 32.43
CA PHE A 9 -19.47 0.82 31.45
C PHE A 9 -19.48 1.88 30.36
N LYS A 10 -19.21 3.14 30.72
CA LYS A 10 -19.12 4.23 29.74
C LYS A 10 -17.96 4.00 28.75
N LYS A 11 -16.77 3.66 29.25
CA LYS A 11 -15.61 3.34 28.40
C LYS A 11 -15.91 2.19 27.44
N ILE A 12 -16.52 1.11 27.93
CA ILE A 12 -16.89 -0.05 27.10
C ILE A 12 -17.88 0.38 26.00
N ASN A 13 -18.89 1.18 26.33
CA ASN A 13 -19.84 1.69 25.35
C ASN A 13 -19.20 2.60 24.30
N ASP A 14 -18.25 3.44 24.72
CA ASP A 14 -17.50 4.32 23.81
C ASP A 14 -16.64 3.49 22.83
N VAL A 15 -15.95 2.46 23.33
CA VAL A 15 -15.17 1.52 22.50
C VAL A 15 -16.06 0.72 21.54
N ILE A 16 -17.21 0.23 21.99
CA ILE A 16 -18.18 -0.45 21.12
C ILE A 16 -18.66 0.49 20.01
N LYS A 17 -18.87 1.77 20.33
CA LYS A 17 -19.31 2.76 19.35
C LYS A 17 -18.22 3.03 18.31
N GLU A 18 -16.96 3.11 18.73
CA GLU A 18 -15.80 3.26 17.86
C GLU A 18 -15.69 2.08 16.88
N TYR A 19 -15.65 0.84 17.39
CA TYR A 19 -15.61 -0.35 16.54
C TYR A 19 -16.78 -0.44 15.56
N ASN A 20 -17.98 -0.03 15.98
CA ASN A 20 -19.14 -0.01 15.08
C ASN A 20 -18.99 1.02 13.96
N ASN A 21 -18.28 2.13 14.19
CA ASN A 21 -17.99 3.11 13.13
C ASN A 21 -16.94 2.56 12.16
N ASP A 22 -15.88 1.93 12.68
CA ASP A 22 -14.83 1.32 11.85
C ASP A 22 -15.42 0.24 10.94
N ILE A 23 -16.22 -0.68 11.50
CA ILE A 23 -16.90 -1.72 10.73
C ILE A 23 -17.79 -1.13 9.62
N LYS A 24 -18.43 0.01 9.88
CA LYS A 24 -19.25 0.69 8.87
C LYS A 24 -18.38 1.28 7.77
N GLN A 25 -17.29 1.94 8.13
CA GLN A 25 -16.35 2.51 7.18
C GLN A 25 -15.72 1.42 6.30
N ASP A 26 -15.19 0.36 6.92
CA ASP A 26 -14.60 -0.79 6.22
C ASP A 26 -15.59 -1.42 5.23
N ARG A 27 -16.86 -1.53 5.62
CA ARG A 27 -17.90 -2.06 4.72
C ARG A 27 -18.10 -1.15 3.50
N VAL A 28 -18.09 0.17 3.67
CA VAL A 28 -18.22 1.12 2.56
C VAL A 28 -17.02 1.00 1.62
N GLU A 29 -15.81 0.96 2.17
CA GLU A 29 -14.57 0.81 1.41
C GLU A 29 -14.53 -0.51 0.64
N TYR A 30 -14.90 -1.63 1.28
CA TYR A 30 -15.02 -2.93 0.65
C TYR A 30 -15.99 -2.91 -0.55
N MET A 31 -17.17 -2.32 -0.37
CA MET A 31 -18.17 -2.23 -1.44
C MET A 31 -17.68 -1.38 -2.61
N ASN A 32 -16.98 -0.27 -2.33
CA ASN A 32 -16.37 0.56 -3.36
C ASN A 32 -15.27 -0.20 -4.12
N MET A 33 -14.41 -0.92 -3.40
CA MET A 33 -13.35 -1.73 -4.01
C MET A 33 -13.93 -2.85 -4.88
N LYS A 34 -14.98 -3.54 -4.40
CA LYS A 34 -15.70 -4.55 -5.18
C LYS A 34 -16.31 -3.98 -6.46
N LYS A 35 -16.93 -2.79 -6.37
CA LYS A 35 -17.46 -2.07 -7.54
C LYS A 35 -16.36 -1.73 -8.54
N ASN A 36 -15.20 -1.28 -8.05
CA ASN A 36 -14.04 -0.98 -8.89
C ASN A 36 -13.54 -2.23 -9.61
N LEU A 37 -13.45 -3.38 -8.94
CA LEU A 37 -13.06 -4.65 -9.57
C LEU A 37 -14.01 -5.05 -10.72
N VAL A 38 -15.32 -4.99 -10.48
CA VAL A 38 -16.33 -5.29 -11.52
C VAL A 38 -16.18 -4.33 -12.71
N ASN A 39 -15.94 -3.05 -12.43
CA ASN A 39 -15.76 -2.05 -13.47
C ASN A 39 -14.50 -2.28 -14.31
N LEU A 40 -13.38 -2.63 -13.68
CA LEU A 40 -12.12 -2.94 -14.37
C LEU A 40 -12.23 -4.19 -15.25
N ASN A 41 -13.03 -5.18 -14.83
CA ASN A 41 -13.19 -6.43 -15.57
C ASN A 41 -14.15 -6.32 -16.75
N ASN A 42 -15.19 -5.49 -16.63
CA ASN A 42 -16.31 -5.49 -17.59
C ASN A 42 -16.31 -4.27 -18.53
N ASN A 43 -15.55 -3.22 -18.24
CA ASN A 43 -15.51 -2.01 -19.05
C ASN A 43 -14.13 -1.80 -19.68
N TYR A 44 -14.12 -1.13 -20.84
CA TYR A 44 -12.87 -0.66 -21.43
C TYR A 44 -12.30 0.50 -20.59
N ILE A 45 -10.97 0.59 -20.53
CA ILE A 45 -10.27 1.65 -19.81
C ILE A 45 -9.57 2.54 -20.83
N ILE A 46 -9.82 3.84 -20.73
CA ILE A 46 -9.16 4.84 -21.56
C ILE A 46 -7.82 5.19 -20.91
N ILE A 47 -6.73 5.05 -21.68
CA ILE A 47 -5.37 5.38 -21.24
C ILE A 47 -4.84 6.48 -22.15
N ASN A 48 -4.70 7.69 -21.60
CA ASN A 48 -4.28 8.89 -22.33
C ASN A 48 -2.79 9.21 -22.14
N ASN A 49 -2.00 8.26 -21.65
CA ASN A 49 -0.58 8.47 -21.42
C ASN A 49 0.14 8.55 -22.76
N ILE A 50 0.79 9.69 -22.99
CA ILE A 50 1.55 9.97 -24.21
C ILE A 50 3.05 9.69 -24.06
N ASN A 51 3.54 9.44 -22.84
CA ASN A 51 4.95 9.26 -22.56
C ASN A 51 5.20 7.90 -21.91
N CYS A 52 6.34 7.30 -22.23
CA CYS A 52 6.79 6.03 -21.70
C CYS A 52 7.15 6.16 -20.22
N SER A 53 6.59 5.29 -19.37
CA SER A 53 6.88 5.27 -17.94
C SER A 53 8.31 4.83 -17.59
N SER A 54 9.06 4.28 -18.55
CA SER A 54 10.46 3.83 -18.37
C SER A 54 11.47 4.91 -18.81
N CYS A 55 11.38 5.39 -20.06
CA CYS A 55 12.34 6.35 -20.59
C CYS A 55 11.86 7.82 -20.57
N GLY A 56 10.58 8.06 -20.26
CA GLY A 56 9.98 9.41 -20.22
C GLY A 56 9.71 10.05 -21.59
N LEU A 57 10.17 9.43 -22.68
CA LEU A 57 9.98 9.93 -24.05
C LEU A 57 8.55 9.68 -24.56
N HIS A 58 8.15 10.42 -25.60
CA HIS A 58 6.86 10.24 -26.25
C HIS A 58 6.70 8.81 -26.78
N LEU A 59 5.51 8.25 -26.60
CA LEU A 59 5.16 6.92 -27.09
C LEU A 59 4.95 6.95 -28.59
N GLU A 60 5.59 6.00 -29.27
CA GLU A 60 5.38 5.74 -30.69
C GLU A 60 4.57 4.46 -30.85
N TYR A 61 3.85 4.35 -31.97
CA TYR A 61 3.06 3.16 -32.25
C TYR A 61 3.98 2.05 -32.82
N PRO A 62 3.89 0.80 -32.32
CA PRO A 62 2.96 0.29 -31.31
C PRO A 62 3.48 0.45 -29.87
N SER A 63 2.55 0.57 -28.91
CA SER A 63 2.88 0.70 -27.48
C SER A 63 2.06 -0.27 -26.61
N ILE A 64 2.54 -0.52 -25.40
CA ILE A 64 1.95 -1.45 -24.44
C ILE A 64 1.38 -0.66 -23.26
N HIS A 65 0.11 -0.90 -22.93
CA HIS A 65 -0.57 -0.24 -21.83
C HIS A 65 -1.05 -1.25 -20.79
N PHE A 66 -0.82 -0.92 -19.51
CA PHE A 66 -1.28 -1.72 -18.38
C PHE A 66 -2.53 -1.10 -17.75
N TYR A 67 -3.34 -1.94 -17.10
CA TYR A 67 -4.52 -1.49 -16.34
C TYR A 67 -4.20 -0.53 -15.18
N CYS A 68 -2.95 -0.55 -14.69
CA CYS A 68 -2.45 0.46 -13.74
C CYS A 68 -2.20 1.85 -14.38
N LYS A 69 -2.59 2.06 -15.65
CA LYS A 69 -2.41 3.29 -16.44
C LYS A 69 -0.95 3.68 -16.69
N HIS A 70 -0.04 2.72 -16.67
CA HIS A 70 1.33 2.91 -17.14
C HIS A 70 1.46 2.41 -18.58
N SER A 71 2.26 3.12 -19.36
CA SER A 71 2.41 2.87 -20.79
C SER A 71 3.87 2.86 -21.17
N TYR A 72 4.25 1.98 -22.08
CA TYR A 72 5.64 1.70 -22.42
C TYR A 72 5.81 1.49 -23.92
N HIS A 73 6.99 1.82 -24.43
CA HIS A 73 7.42 1.29 -25.73
C HIS A 73 7.62 -0.22 -25.63
N ILE A 74 7.46 -0.92 -26.75
CA ILE A 74 7.69 -2.37 -26.84
C ILE A 74 9.12 -2.74 -26.39
N TYR A 75 10.10 -1.89 -26.69
CA TYR A 75 11.50 -2.11 -26.31
C TYR A 75 11.84 -1.62 -24.90
N CYS A 76 10.93 -0.90 -24.24
CA CYS A 76 11.11 -0.43 -22.86
C CYS A 76 10.56 -1.41 -21.83
N ILE A 77 10.07 -2.57 -22.26
CA ILE A 77 9.57 -3.64 -21.41
C ILE A 77 10.38 -4.92 -21.64
N SER A 78 10.71 -5.60 -20.54
CA SER A 78 11.45 -6.87 -20.57
C SER A 78 10.67 -8.03 -19.93
N GLN A 79 9.57 -7.73 -19.23
CA GLN A 79 8.74 -8.72 -18.54
C GLN A 79 7.38 -8.81 -19.22
N ASP A 80 7.06 -10.01 -19.69
CA ASP A 80 5.76 -10.30 -20.23
C ASP A 80 4.76 -10.40 -19.07
N ASN A 81 3.75 -9.53 -19.09
CA ASN A 81 2.54 -9.52 -18.24
C ASN A 81 2.55 -8.70 -16.94
N THR A 82 3.64 -8.05 -16.56
CA THR A 82 3.66 -7.17 -15.37
C THR A 82 4.20 -5.78 -15.66
N CYS A 83 3.62 -4.77 -15.00
CA CYS A 83 4.07 -3.39 -15.13
C CYS A 83 5.39 -3.20 -14.33
N PRO A 84 6.52 -2.87 -14.98
CA PRO A 84 7.82 -2.73 -14.29
C PRO A 84 7.82 -1.70 -13.17
N LYS A 85 7.08 -0.59 -13.36
CA LYS A 85 6.97 0.47 -12.35
C LYS A 85 6.15 0.05 -11.13
N CYS A 86 5.20 -0.87 -11.28
CA CYS A 86 4.40 -1.35 -10.15
C CYS A 86 5.09 -2.49 -9.41
N THR A 87 5.85 -3.33 -10.11
CA THR A 87 6.61 -4.42 -9.49
C THR A 87 7.79 -3.94 -8.68
N TYR A 88 8.52 -2.90 -9.13
CA TYR A 88 9.63 -2.32 -8.37
C TYR A 88 9.20 -1.59 -7.08
N ASN A 89 7.90 -1.24 -6.96
CA ASN A 89 7.35 -0.62 -5.76
C ASN A 89 6.77 -1.64 -4.76
N LEU A 90 6.89 -2.94 -5.04
CA LEU A 90 6.68 -3.94 -4.00
C LEU A 90 7.92 -3.89 -3.10
N PRO A 91 7.79 -3.64 -1.79
CA PRO A 91 8.92 -3.85 -0.89
C PRO A 91 9.40 -5.29 -1.11
N ASP A 92 10.68 -5.48 -1.39
CA ASP A 92 11.29 -6.81 -1.43
C ASP A 92 10.93 -7.51 -0.12
N THR A 93 9.99 -8.46 -0.16
CA THR A 93 9.56 -9.24 1.01
C THR A 93 10.65 -10.20 1.49
N ASN A 94 11.87 -10.11 0.96
CA ASN A 94 12.86 -11.17 1.04
C ASN A 94 14.10 -10.88 1.87
N ASP A 95 14.36 -9.69 2.44
CA ASP A 95 15.62 -9.52 3.19
C ASP A 95 15.59 -8.72 4.50
N ASN A 96 14.51 -8.02 4.89
CA ASN A 96 14.62 -7.09 6.05
C ASN A 96 13.59 -7.21 7.18
N GLU A 97 12.41 -7.79 6.96
CA GLU A 97 11.40 -7.90 8.04
C GLU A 97 11.79 -8.94 9.10
N ASP A 98 12.27 -10.11 8.69
CA ASP A 98 12.70 -11.17 9.62
C ASP A 98 13.98 -10.81 10.39
N ASN A 99 14.89 -10.09 9.74
CA ASN A 99 16.12 -9.63 10.36
C ASN A 99 15.86 -8.56 11.42
N PHE A 100 14.88 -7.68 11.21
CA PHE A 100 14.50 -6.66 12.18
C PHE A 100 14.06 -7.27 13.52
N PHE A 101 13.05 -8.16 13.53
CA PHE A 101 12.55 -8.75 14.76
C PHE A 101 13.55 -9.69 15.43
N LYS A 102 14.37 -10.40 14.63
CA LYS A 102 15.47 -11.23 15.13
C LYS A 102 16.56 -10.40 15.82
N PHE A 103 16.84 -9.21 15.31
CA PHE A 103 17.80 -8.29 15.93
C PHE A 103 17.26 -7.68 17.23
N LEU A 104 15.98 -7.28 17.26
CA LEU A 104 15.34 -6.77 18.49
C LEU A 104 15.36 -7.81 19.61
N ALA A 105 15.05 -9.07 19.29
CA ALA A 105 14.99 -10.16 20.26
C ALA A 105 16.37 -10.51 20.87
N GLY A 106 17.46 -10.23 20.16
CA GLY A 106 18.84 -10.51 20.61
C GLY A 106 19.63 -9.29 21.11
N SER A 107 19.08 -8.07 20.98
CA SER A 107 19.80 -6.85 21.31
C SER A 107 19.61 -6.43 22.79
N ASN A 108 20.67 -5.92 23.40
CA ASN A 108 20.63 -5.38 24.76
C ASN A 108 19.89 -4.03 24.86
N ASP A 109 19.77 -3.30 23.76
CA ASP A 109 18.98 -2.06 23.68
C ASP A 109 18.25 -1.95 22.32
N PRO A 110 17.04 -2.52 22.23
CA PRO A 110 16.24 -2.52 21.01
C PRO A 110 15.80 -1.11 20.58
N PHE A 111 15.65 -0.18 21.53
CA PHE A 111 15.18 1.17 21.25
C PHE A 111 16.21 2.02 20.51
N ASN A 112 17.51 1.82 20.80
CA ASN A 112 18.57 2.55 20.12
C ASN A 112 18.68 2.16 18.63
N TYR A 113 18.56 0.85 18.33
CA TYR A 113 18.53 0.36 16.95
C TYR A 113 17.32 0.92 16.18
N ILE A 114 16.15 0.92 16.81
CA ILE A 114 14.94 1.51 16.23
C ILE A 114 15.17 3.00 15.91
N SER A 115 15.74 3.76 16.84
CA SER A 115 16.03 5.20 16.65
C SER A 115 16.98 5.44 15.47
N GLU A 116 18.05 4.65 15.33
CA GLU A 116 18.98 4.76 14.21
C GLU A 116 18.34 4.46 12.86
N GLN A 117 17.45 3.46 12.77
CA GLN A 117 16.73 3.15 11.54
C GLN A 117 15.72 4.23 11.19
N PHE A 118 14.96 4.75 12.17
CA PHE A 118 14.05 5.87 11.95
C PHE A 118 14.77 7.13 11.45
N ASN A 119 15.97 7.41 11.96
CA ASN A 119 16.80 8.52 11.48
C ASN A 119 17.29 8.32 10.03
N LYS A 120 17.53 7.08 9.59
CA LYS A 120 17.84 6.79 8.18
C LYS A 120 16.64 7.05 7.27
N PHE A 121 15.42 6.73 7.71
CA PHE A 121 14.20 7.03 6.94
C PHE A 121 13.91 8.53 6.81
N LEU A 122 14.18 9.31 7.87
CA LEU A 122 13.95 10.76 7.85
C LEU A 122 14.98 11.55 7.01
N ASN A 123 16.18 11.00 6.79
CA ASN A 123 17.22 11.63 5.97
C ASN A 123 17.07 11.37 4.44
N ILE A 124 15.94 10.80 4.00
CA ILE A 124 15.63 10.56 2.57
C ILE A 124 14.60 11.59 2.05
N TYR A 125 14.22 12.60 2.85
CA TYR A 125 13.44 13.77 2.43
C TYR A 125 14.20 15.08 2.66
#